data_AF-A0A3P8Q8F0-F1
#
_entry.id   AF-A0A3P8Q8F0-F1
#
_cell.length_a   1.000
_cell.length_b   1.000
_cell.length_c   1.000
_cell.angle_alpha   90.00
_cell.angle_beta   90.00
_cell.angle_gamma   90.00
#
_symmetry.space_group_name_H-M   'P 1'
#
loop_
_entity.id
_entity.type
_entity.pdbx_description
1 polymer ?
#
loop_
_entity_poly.entity_id
_entity_poly.type
_entity_poly.pdbx_seq_one_letter_code
_entity_poly.pdbx_strand_id
1 'polypeptide(L)'
;MLSTGDVQGYLRKLEALLRVIKYPGYVDYNGLSKGDPSAFLPILSFTLTSFSPPFAEQLMAAGLELTGKTDLRFTEAVYKVLRDIFQYKPLLTKQQFLQWGFSQRKISVICDIINLVLQKHSQLKKVSRKSFVIHHMENPMTSPTNSSHTEPLSLYNGTCASGDVHSPDSSSSDAAELPGKEDKDNSLHNVGEVVTVSRESWEKLISRVLLLETKFEQRNTEVHNTQPCQSSTSSHASSYTIDPSKEECKWATDGIQNVANFGKTKKREDYLEWPEYFMAVAFLSAQRSKDPSSQVGACIVNQENKIVGIGYNGMPNGCNDDLLPWSRSADDRLDTKYPYVCHAELNAIMNKNSADVKDCTMYVALFPCNECAKLIIQAGLKEVVYLSDKYHDTPEMTASRRLLSMAKIECRQFKPKRTEIVIDFSSINCSGMLNCATK
;
A
#
# COMPACT_ATOMS: atom_id res chain seq x y z
N MET A 1 -26.14 13.59 29.80
CA MET A 1 -26.30 14.32 28.53
C MET A 1 -25.33 15.50 28.56
N LEU A 2 -24.22 15.41 27.81
CA LEU A 2 -23.27 16.50 27.62
C LEU A 2 -23.35 16.92 26.15
N SER A 3 -23.64 18.20 25.96
CA SER A 3 -23.85 18.93 24.71
C SER A 3 -22.99 18.45 23.53
N THR A 4 -23.66 18.12 22.41
CA THR A 4 -23.10 17.99 21.05
C THR A 4 -22.64 19.35 20.53
N GLY A 5 -21.73 20.00 21.25
CA GLY A 5 -21.22 21.34 20.99
C GLY A 5 -20.33 21.37 19.74
N ASP A 6 -20.92 21.81 18.63
CA ASP A 6 -20.28 22.26 17.38
C ASP A 6 -19.16 21.39 16.78
N VAL A 7 -19.36 20.07 16.70
CA VAL A 7 -18.46 19.17 15.91
C VAL A 7 -18.25 19.72 14.49
N GLN A 8 -19.28 20.35 13.91
CA GLN A 8 -19.24 20.93 12.57
C GLN A 8 -18.27 22.11 12.44
N GLY A 9 -18.15 22.97 13.46
CA GLY A 9 -17.14 24.03 13.52
C GLY A 9 -15.73 23.47 13.56
N TYR A 10 -15.49 22.40 14.32
CA TYR A 10 -14.20 21.71 14.35
C TYR A 10 -13.88 21.04 13.01
N LEU A 11 -14.86 20.45 12.33
CA LEU A 11 -14.68 19.88 11.00
C LEU A 11 -14.31 20.95 9.97
N ARG A 12 -14.97 22.11 9.97
CA ARG A 12 -14.60 23.25 9.10
C ARG A 12 -13.18 23.74 9.38
N LYS A 13 -12.77 23.80 10.65
CA LYS A 13 -11.40 24.16 11.04
C LYS A 13 -10.39 23.13 10.52
N LEU A 14 -10.70 21.84 10.67
CA LEU A 14 -9.86 20.76 10.15
C LEU A 14 -9.74 20.83 8.63
N GLU A 15 -10.85 21.01 7.92
CA GLU A 15 -10.87 21.14 6.46
C GLU A 15 -9.97 22.28 5.96
N ALA A 16 -10.01 23.45 6.62
CA ALA A 16 -9.11 24.56 6.30
C ALA A 16 -7.63 24.17 6.47
N LEU A 17 -7.29 23.47 7.54
CA LEU A 17 -5.92 22.99 7.79
C LEU A 17 -5.47 21.93 6.78
N LEU A 18 -6.36 21.01 6.40
CA LEU A 18 -6.10 19.98 5.39
C LEU A 18 -5.77 20.60 4.02
N ARG A 19 -6.46 21.70 3.65
CA ARG A 19 -6.13 22.48 2.45
C ARG A 19 -4.75 23.12 2.54
N VAL A 20 -4.37 23.65 3.72
CA VAL A 20 -3.04 24.26 3.94
C VAL A 20 -1.92 23.24 3.77
N ILE A 21 -2.07 22.03 4.32
CA ILE A 21 -1.09 20.95 4.15
C ILE A 21 -1.19 20.21 2.82
N LYS A 22 -2.15 20.59 1.96
CA LYS A 22 -2.45 19.95 0.67
C LYS A 22 -2.64 18.44 0.82
N TYR A 23 -3.47 18.04 1.79
CA TYR A 23 -3.77 16.63 2.03
C TYR A 23 -4.35 15.98 0.75
N PRO A 24 -3.72 14.94 0.19
CA PRO A 24 -4.10 14.38 -1.11
C PRO A 24 -5.19 13.29 -1.01
N GLY A 25 -5.44 12.76 0.19
CA GLY A 25 -6.36 11.65 0.41
C GLY A 25 -7.82 12.07 0.53
N TYR A 26 -8.73 11.11 0.36
CA TYR A 26 -10.13 11.28 0.71
C TYR A 26 -10.29 11.46 2.23
N VAL A 27 -11.21 12.34 2.62
CA VAL A 27 -11.50 12.64 4.03
C VAL A 27 -12.90 12.14 4.35
N ASP A 28 -13.01 11.10 5.19
CA ASP A 28 -14.30 10.58 5.64
C ASP A 28 -14.91 11.48 6.73
N TYR A 29 -15.60 12.54 6.32
CA TYR A 29 -16.27 13.46 7.24
C TYR A 29 -17.36 12.79 8.10
N ASN A 30 -17.99 11.71 7.62
CA ASN A 30 -18.99 10.97 8.38
C ASN A 30 -18.31 10.20 9.53
N GLY A 31 -17.23 9.47 9.24
CA GLY A 31 -16.40 8.81 10.26
C GLY A 31 -15.81 9.79 11.26
N LEU A 32 -15.28 10.93 10.80
CA LEU A 32 -14.76 12.00 11.66
C LEU A 32 -15.84 12.53 12.62
N SER A 33 -17.06 12.77 12.12
CA SER A 33 -18.18 13.27 12.93
C SER A 33 -18.59 12.30 14.03
N LYS A 34 -18.50 10.99 13.77
CA LYS A 34 -18.78 9.90 14.72
C LYS A 34 -17.61 9.57 15.64
N GLY A 35 -16.42 10.06 15.32
CA GLY A 35 -15.21 9.77 16.08
C GLY A 35 -14.65 8.37 15.79
N ASP A 36 -14.85 7.85 14.58
CA ASP A 36 -14.21 6.61 14.13
C ASP A 36 -12.69 6.84 13.96
N PRO A 37 -11.82 6.12 14.71
CA PRO A 37 -10.37 6.23 14.58
C PRO A 37 -9.86 6.07 13.13
N SER A 38 -10.48 5.19 12.34
CA SER A 38 -10.04 4.89 10.97
C SER A 38 -10.04 6.12 10.05
N ALA A 39 -10.91 7.10 10.33
CA ALA A 39 -10.99 8.36 9.60
C ALA A 39 -9.87 9.36 9.97
N PHE A 40 -9.28 9.25 11.18
CA PHE A 40 -8.24 10.17 11.67
C PHE A 40 -6.81 9.70 11.37
N LEU A 41 -6.58 8.38 11.38
CA LEU A 41 -5.24 7.81 11.26
C LEU A 41 -4.54 8.14 9.92
N PRO A 42 -5.22 8.11 8.75
CA PRO A 42 -4.61 8.51 7.48
C PRO A 42 -4.16 9.97 7.46
N ILE A 43 -4.93 10.87 8.10
CA ILE A 43 -4.58 12.29 8.23
C ILE A 43 -3.31 12.44 9.09
N LEU A 44 -3.26 11.74 10.22
CA LEU A 44 -2.07 11.74 11.10
C LEU A 44 -0.83 11.23 10.40
N SER A 45 -0.95 10.10 9.69
CA SER A 45 0.15 9.49 8.97
C SER A 45 0.73 10.49 7.98
N PHE A 46 -0.10 11.01 7.08
CA PHE A 46 0.35 12.00 6.09
C PHE A 46 1.00 13.23 6.76
N THR A 47 0.37 13.77 7.81
CA THR A 47 0.85 14.99 8.47
C THR A 47 2.26 14.79 9.04
N LEU A 48 2.55 13.63 9.63
CA LEU A 48 3.84 13.36 10.28
C LEU A 48 4.91 12.80 9.34
N THR A 49 4.51 12.06 8.29
CA THR A 49 5.46 11.33 7.43
C THR A 49 5.66 11.95 6.06
N SER A 50 4.65 12.64 5.51
CA SER A 50 4.63 13.00 4.08
C SER A 50 4.55 14.49 3.84
N PHE A 51 3.83 15.24 4.68
CA PHE A 51 3.64 16.67 4.50
C PHE A 51 4.98 17.45 4.52
N SER A 52 5.92 17.08 5.40
CA SER A 52 7.19 17.76 5.56
C SER A 52 8.35 16.76 5.58
N PRO A 53 9.01 16.51 4.43
CA PRO A 53 10.17 15.60 4.36
C PRO A 53 11.28 15.93 5.35
N PRO A 54 11.70 17.21 5.56
CA PRO A 54 12.73 17.53 6.56
C PRO A 54 12.33 17.19 8.00
N PHE A 55 11.01 17.20 8.28
CA PHE A 55 10.51 16.83 9.59
C PHE A 55 10.47 15.30 9.74
N ALA A 56 10.04 14.58 8.70
CA ALA A 56 10.07 13.12 8.69
C ALA A 56 11.49 12.58 8.86
N GLU A 57 12.49 13.19 8.21
CA GLU A 57 13.92 12.88 8.42
C GLU A 57 14.36 13.11 9.87
N GLN A 58 13.95 14.22 10.49
CA GLN A 58 14.22 14.48 11.90
C GLN A 58 13.60 13.42 12.82
N LEU A 59 12.40 12.93 12.51
CA LEU A 59 11.77 11.85 13.27
C LEU A 59 12.54 10.54 13.13
N MET A 60 12.99 10.20 11.91
CA MET A 60 13.82 9.02 11.67
C MET A 60 15.16 9.12 12.41
N ALA A 61 15.82 10.27 12.37
CA ALA A 61 17.06 10.52 13.11
C ALA A 61 16.88 10.40 14.63
N ALA A 62 15.70 10.71 15.16
CA ALA A 62 15.34 10.50 16.57
C ALA A 62 14.94 9.05 16.90
N GLY A 63 15.02 8.11 15.95
CA GLY A 63 14.61 6.71 16.13
C GLY A 63 13.09 6.52 16.25
N LEU A 64 12.30 7.48 15.75
CA LEU A 64 10.84 7.49 15.80
C LEU A 64 10.26 7.15 14.43
N GLU A 65 10.39 5.88 14.04
CA GLU A 65 9.79 5.40 12.79
C GLU A 65 8.26 5.33 12.90
N LEU A 66 7.53 5.75 11.88
CA LEU A 66 6.05 5.76 11.85
C LEU A 66 5.45 4.89 10.75
N THR A 67 6.28 4.30 9.89
CA THR A 67 5.89 3.49 8.73
C THR A 67 5.64 2.02 9.10
N GLY A 68 4.71 1.37 8.39
CA GLY A 68 4.49 -0.09 8.49
C GLY A 68 3.99 -0.61 9.84
N LYS A 69 3.34 0.23 10.65
CA LYS A 69 2.87 -0.10 12.01
C LYS A 69 1.37 -0.41 12.04
N THR A 70 0.96 -1.28 12.97
CA THR A 70 -0.46 -1.45 13.34
C THR A 70 -1.01 -0.17 13.97
N ASP A 71 -2.33 0.06 13.92
CA ASP A 71 -2.97 1.27 14.46
C ASP A 71 -2.58 1.58 15.91
N LEU A 72 -2.46 0.54 16.75
CA LEU A 72 -2.02 0.67 18.13
C LEU A 72 -0.57 1.16 18.22
N ARG A 73 0.35 0.50 17.50
CA ARG A 73 1.78 0.84 17.51
C ARG A 73 2.06 2.18 16.86
N PHE A 74 1.31 2.51 15.82
CA PHE A 74 1.32 3.81 15.19
C PHE A 74 0.86 4.89 16.18
N THR A 75 -0.29 4.71 16.82
CA THR A 75 -0.80 5.66 17.82
C THR A 75 0.14 5.81 19.01
N GLU A 76 0.77 4.73 19.49
CA GLU A 76 1.81 4.80 20.51
C GLU A 76 3.00 5.66 20.08
N ALA A 77 3.47 5.48 18.85
CA ALA A 77 4.56 6.24 18.29
C ALA A 77 4.18 7.72 18.07
N VAL A 78 2.97 8.00 17.58
CA VAL A 78 2.44 9.37 17.48
C VAL A 78 2.47 10.04 18.85
N TYR A 79 1.93 9.41 19.90
CA TYR A 79 1.95 9.99 21.25
C TYR A 79 3.36 10.18 21.80
N LYS A 80 4.31 9.31 21.42
CA LYS A 80 5.74 9.48 21.72
C LYS A 80 6.30 10.73 21.03
N VAL A 81 6.02 10.93 19.74
CA VAL A 81 6.39 12.14 18.99
C VAL A 81 5.81 13.40 19.62
N LEU A 82 4.52 13.39 19.98
CA LEU A 82 3.87 14.55 20.60
C LEU A 82 4.53 14.96 21.92
N ARG A 83 4.89 13.99 22.75
CA ARG A 83 5.57 14.25 24.02
C ARG A 83 7.03 14.65 23.83
N ASP A 84 7.79 13.86 23.06
CA ASP A 84 9.25 13.96 23.02
C ASP A 84 9.72 15.09 22.09
N ILE A 85 8.99 15.38 21.00
CA ILE A 85 9.37 16.39 20.00
C ILE A 85 8.61 17.71 20.19
N PHE A 86 7.30 17.63 20.48
CA PHE A 86 6.44 18.81 20.58
C PHE A 86 6.15 19.24 22.02
N GLN A 87 6.51 18.42 23.02
CA GLN A 87 6.13 18.63 24.42
C GLN A 87 4.63 18.88 24.61
N TYR A 88 3.82 18.29 23.72
CA TYR A 88 2.38 18.43 23.71
C TYR A 88 1.73 17.27 24.46
N LYS A 89 0.77 17.59 25.33
CA LYS A 89 -0.04 16.61 26.06
C LYS A 89 -1.43 16.54 25.46
N PRO A 90 -1.77 15.46 24.72
CA PRO A 90 -3.09 15.32 24.12
C PRO A 90 -4.21 15.27 25.16
N LEU A 91 -5.38 15.80 24.79
CA LEU A 91 -6.60 15.78 25.60
C LEU A 91 -7.22 14.39 25.77
N LEU A 92 -6.80 13.43 24.95
CA LEU A 92 -7.25 12.04 24.98
C LEU A 92 -6.07 11.13 25.31
N THR A 93 -6.36 10.01 25.97
CA THR A 93 -5.39 8.91 26.07
C THR A 93 -5.33 8.14 24.76
N LYS A 94 -4.25 7.36 24.55
CA LYS A 94 -4.09 6.48 23.37
C LYS A 94 -5.30 5.56 23.18
N GLN A 95 -5.80 4.98 24.27
CA GLN A 95 -6.95 4.07 24.25
C GLN A 95 -8.24 4.82 23.87
N GLN A 96 -8.48 6.00 24.43
CA GLN A 96 -9.64 6.82 24.07
C GLN A 96 -9.57 7.32 22.61
N PHE A 97 -8.37 7.55 22.09
CA PHE A 97 -8.19 7.92 20.69
C PHE A 97 -8.56 6.76 19.73
N LEU A 98 -8.27 5.52 20.12
CA LEU A 98 -8.58 4.31 19.34
C LEU A 98 -9.99 3.75 19.58
N GLN A 99 -10.77 4.32 20.51
CA GLN A 99 -12.16 3.93 20.75
C GLN A 99 -13.13 4.78 19.92
N TRP A 100 -14.27 4.23 19.51
CA TRP A 100 -15.34 5.00 18.88
C TRP A 100 -15.82 6.16 19.77
N GLY A 101 -16.19 7.29 19.16
CA GLY A 101 -16.64 8.49 19.87
C GLY A 101 -15.54 9.52 20.10
N PHE A 102 -15.74 10.42 21.08
CA PHE A 102 -14.84 11.56 21.35
C PHE A 102 -14.54 12.45 20.13
N SER A 103 -15.44 12.50 19.13
CA SER A 103 -15.20 13.11 17.81
C SER A 103 -14.62 14.52 17.90
N GLN A 104 -15.27 15.43 18.63
CA GLN A 104 -14.80 16.80 18.82
C GLN A 104 -13.36 16.86 19.37
N ARG A 105 -13.04 16.05 20.40
CA ARG A 105 -11.71 16.03 21.02
C ARG A 105 -10.67 15.44 20.07
N LYS A 106 -11.02 14.40 19.32
CA LYS A 106 -10.13 13.83 18.29
C LYS A 106 -9.84 14.82 17.18
N ILE A 107 -10.87 15.49 16.65
CA ILE A 107 -10.71 16.54 15.63
C ILE A 107 -9.83 17.67 16.18
N SER A 108 -10.01 18.07 17.44
CA SER A 108 -9.14 19.07 18.08
C SER A 108 -7.69 18.60 18.15
N VAL A 109 -7.44 17.36 18.58
CA VAL A 109 -6.09 16.79 18.63
C VAL A 109 -5.45 16.79 17.24
N ILE A 110 -6.18 16.40 16.18
CA ILE A 110 -5.64 16.45 14.81
C ILE A 110 -5.31 17.88 14.38
N CYS A 111 -6.21 18.84 14.62
CA CYS A 111 -5.96 20.23 14.31
C CYS A 111 -4.69 20.75 14.99
N ASP A 112 -4.49 20.41 16.27
CA ASP A 112 -3.32 20.83 17.03
C ASP A 112 -2.04 20.23 16.43
N ILE A 113 -2.07 18.94 16.08
CA ILE A 113 -0.93 18.25 15.47
C ILE A 113 -0.55 18.87 14.13
N ILE A 114 -1.53 19.16 13.27
CA ILE A 114 -1.26 19.82 11.98
C ILE A 114 -0.59 21.18 12.20
N ASN A 115 -1.08 21.97 13.15
CA ASN A 115 -0.48 23.28 13.47
C ASN A 115 0.94 23.17 14.04
N LEU A 116 1.18 22.22 14.94
CA LEU A 116 2.50 21.93 15.50
C LEU A 116 3.50 21.56 14.39
N VAL A 117 3.09 20.68 13.46
CA VAL A 117 3.92 20.27 12.33
C VAL A 117 4.14 21.43 11.36
N LEU A 118 3.13 22.24 11.05
CA LEU A 118 3.28 23.45 10.23
C LEU A 118 4.30 24.42 10.83
N GLN A 119 4.23 24.65 12.15
CA GLN A 119 5.18 25.48 12.85
C GLN A 119 6.60 24.91 12.74
N LYS A 120 6.78 23.61 13.00
CA LYS A 120 8.08 22.94 12.91
C LYS A 120 8.65 22.95 11.49
N HIS A 121 7.81 22.68 10.49
CA HIS A 121 8.15 22.78 9.08
C HIS A 121 8.70 24.17 8.72
N SER A 122 8.05 25.23 9.21
CA SER A 122 8.52 26.60 8.98
C SER A 122 9.87 26.90 9.65
N GLN A 123 10.12 26.33 10.85
CA GLN A 123 11.40 26.47 11.56
C GLN A 123 12.52 25.76 10.80
N LEU A 124 12.29 24.52 10.36
CA LEU A 124 13.27 23.73 9.61
C LEU A 124 13.60 24.36 8.25
N LYS A 125 12.60 24.93 7.55
CA LYS A 125 12.83 25.71 6.32
C LYS A 125 13.68 26.96 6.54
N LYS A 126 13.55 27.64 7.69
CA LYS A 126 14.37 28.83 8.02
C LYS A 126 15.82 28.45 8.33
N VAL A 127 16.05 27.32 8.99
CA VAL A 127 17.40 26.80 9.27
C VAL A 127 18.10 26.40 7.96
N SER A 128 17.42 25.68 7.07
CA SER A 128 17.95 25.30 5.75
C SER A 128 18.31 26.51 4.87
N ARG A 129 17.57 27.63 4.95
CA ARG A 129 17.89 28.87 4.22
C ARG A 129 19.06 29.65 4.82
N LYS A 130 19.27 29.63 6.15
CA LYS A 130 20.43 30.30 6.77
C LYS A 130 21.75 29.62 6.44
N SER A 131 21.76 28.29 6.33
CA SER A 131 22.95 27.53 5.90
C SER A 131 23.39 27.86 4.48
N PHE A 132 22.49 28.33 3.61
CA PHE A 132 22.77 28.63 2.21
C PHE A 132 23.31 30.06 1.98
N VAL A 133 23.17 30.98 2.94
CA VAL A 133 23.53 32.40 2.78
C VAL A 133 24.97 32.71 3.26
N ILE A 134 25.66 31.77 3.92
CA ILE A 134 27.02 32.01 4.46
C ILE A 134 28.16 31.67 3.48
N HIS A 135 27.89 31.12 2.27
CA HIS A 135 28.96 30.71 1.35
C HIS A 135 29.29 31.66 0.17
N HIS A 136 28.90 32.93 0.24
CA HIS A 136 29.38 33.95 -0.69
C HIS A 136 29.83 35.20 0.05
N MET A 137 31.12 35.24 0.40
CA MET A 137 32.05 36.34 0.07
C MET A 137 33.48 36.00 0.54
N GLU A 138 34.41 36.19 -0.41
CA GLU A 138 35.85 36.45 -0.28
C GLU A 138 36.85 35.30 0.02
N ASN A 139 37.64 35.03 -1.03
CA ASN A 139 39.04 34.59 -0.96
C ASN A 139 39.89 35.86 -1.17
N PRO A 140 41.08 36.01 -0.55
CA PRO A 140 42.27 35.64 -1.31
C PRO A 140 43.42 35.01 -0.49
N MET A 141 44.30 34.37 -1.26
CA MET A 141 45.56 33.69 -0.92
C MET A 141 46.43 34.36 0.16
N THR A 142 47.13 33.53 0.96
CA THR A 142 48.61 33.52 1.11
C THR A 142 49.06 32.47 2.14
N SER A 143 50.00 31.61 1.73
CA SER A 143 50.95 30.88 2.61
C SER A 143 52.21 31.75 2.78
N PRO A 144 52.96 31.75 3.91
CA PRO A 144 53.98 30.70 4.12
C PRO A 144 54.40 30.37 5.59
N THR A 145 55.02 29.18 5.75
CA THR A 145 56.21 28.80 6.58
C THR A 145 56.26 28.83 8.14
N ASN A 146 56.65 27.65 8.68
CA ASN A 146 57.67 27.29 9.70
C ASN A 146 57.64 27.69 11.20
N SER A 147 57.84 26.64 12.04
CA SER A 147 58.65 26.52 13.29
C SER A 147 58.22 27.34 14.53
N SER A 148 58.38 26.97 15.80
CA SER A 148 58.89 25.81 16.57
C SER A 148 58.68 26.12 18.07
N HIS A 149 58.76 25.10 18.95
CA HIS A 149 58.99 25.18 20.43
C HIS A 149 57.84 25.77 21.30
N THR A 150 57.48 25.31 22.50
CA THR A 150 58.14 24.50 23.55
C THR A 150 57.08 24.04 24.58
N GLU A 151 57.25 22.84 25.11
CA GLU A 151 56.70 22.22 26.35
C GLU A 151 57.12 23.02 27.63
N PRO A 152 56.69 22.72 28.90
CA PRO A 152 56.46 21.35 29.40
C PRO A 152 55.50 21.07 30.60
N LEU A 153 55.47 19.78 30.98
CA LEU A 153 55.21 19.15 32.31
C LEU A 153 53.73 18.93 32.74
N SER A 154 53.26 17.78 33.26
CA SER A 154 53.95 16.62 33.83
C SER A 154 53.00 15.42 34.13
N LEU A 155 53.51 14.20 33.88
CA LEU A 155 53.67 13.05 34.80
C LEU A 155 52.60 11.95 35.05
N TYR A 156 53.14 10.72 34.87
CA TYR A 156 52.83 9.36 35.37
C TYR A 156 51.78 8.51 34.63
N ASN A 157 52.19 7.57 33.75
CA ASN A 157 52.87 6.25 33.92
C ASN A 157 52.06 5.24 34.75
N GLY A 158 51.92 3.96 34.41
CA GLY A 158 52.51 3.07 33.38
C GLY A 158 51.61 1.81 33.26
N THR A 159 51.93 0.71 32.58
CA THR A 159 53.20 0.15 32.10
C THR A 159 52.94 -1.04 31.15
N CYS A 160 53.77 -1.12 30.09
CA CYS A 160 54.48 -2.28 29.49
C CYS A 160 53.70 -3.39 28.73
N ALA A 161 53.90 -3.62 27.41
CA ALA A 161 55.10 -4.06 26.62
C ALA A 161 55.25 -5.60 26.60
N SER A 162 55.70 -6.34 25.58
CA SER A 162 56.04 -6.23 24.14
C SER A 162 56.48 -7.66 23.71
N GLY A 163 56.55 -8.00 22.41
CA GLY A 163 57.47 -9.07 21.93
C GLY A 163 57.00 -10.01 20.82
N ASP A 164 57.06 -9.54 19.58
CA ASP A 164 57.68 -10.11 18.37
C ASP A 164 58.10 -11.61 18.22
N VAL A 165 57.74 -12.14 17.03
CA VAL A 165 58.58 -12.84 16.02
C VAL A 165 58.90 -14.36 16.17
N HIS A 166 58.32 -15.19 15.26
CA HIS A 166 59.00 -16.07 14.27
C HIS A 166 58.06 -17.13 13.63
N SER A 167 58.05 -17.16 12.29
CA SER A 167 57.88 -18.35 11.41
C SER A 167 59.31 -18.87 11.09
N PRO A 168 59.56 -20.07 10.51
CA PRO A 168 58.85 -20.62 9.34
C PRO A 168 58.84 -22.15 9.12
N ASP A 169 58.27 -22.53 7.96
CA ASP A 169 58.56 -23.69 7.10
C ASP A 169 58.13 -25.08 7.58
N SER A 170 57.76 -26.05 6.73
CA SER A 170 57.45 -26.17 5.29
C SER A 170 57.00 -27.65 5.15
N SER A 171 56.16 -28.07 4.21
CA SER A 171 56.55 -28.59 2.88
C SER A 171 55.39 -29.54 2.47
N SER A 172 54.66 -29.23 1.38
CA SER A 172 54.84 -29.69 -0.02
C SER A 172 54.57 -31.19 -0.19
N SER A 173 53.80 -31.66 -1.16
CA SER A 173 54.03 -31.60 -2.63
C SER A 173 52.83 -32.28 -3.33
N ASP A 174 52.53 -32.22 -4.62
CA ASP A 174 52.96 -31.53 -5.87
C ASP A 174 51.86 -31.91 -6.90
N ALA A 175 51.27 -31.01 -7.68
CA ALA A 175 51.69 -30.48 -8.99
C ALA A 175 51.63 -31.47 -10.18
N ALA A 176 50.90 -31.10 -11.25
CA ALA A 176 51.35 -31.16 -12.66
C ALA A 176 50.31 -30.57 -13.65
N GLU A 177 50.81 -29.88 -14.68
CA GLU A 177 50.15 -29.07 -15.71
C GLU A 177 49.77 -29.80 -17.03
N LEU A 178 48.78 -29.24 -17.74
CA LEU A 178 48.53 -28.98 -19.20
C LEU A 178 49.32 -29.75 -20.31
N PRO A 179 48.79 -29.99 -21.54
CA PRO A 179 48.21 -28.96 -22.45
C PRO A 179 47.04 -29.39 -23.38
N GLY A 180 46.49 -28.43 -24.14
CA GLY A 180 45.23 -28.55 -24.89
C GLY A 180 45.29 -29.04 -26.34
N LYS A 181 44.11 -29.17 -26.96
CA LYS A 181 43.83 -29.07 -28.40
C LYS A 181 42.33 -28.88 -28.68
N GLU A 182 42.06 -28.13 -29.74
CA GLU A 182 40.78 -27.68 -30.29
C GLU A 182 39.89 -28.82 -30.79
N ASP A 183 38.57 -28.64 -30.73
CA ASP A 183 37.65 -29.08 -31.78
C ASP A 183 36.30 -28.31 -31.75
N LYS A 184 35.65 -28.32 -32.92
CA LYS A 184 34.64 -27.38 -33.42
C LYS A 184 33.19 -27.63 -32.96
N ASP A 185 32.42 -26.54 -33.03
CA ASP A 185 31.11 -26.36 -33.67
C ASP A 185 29.82 -26.18 -32.83
N ASN A 186 29.18 -25.04 -33.10
CA ASN A 186 27.76 -24.65 -33.10
C ASN A 186 26.79 -25.07 -31.97
N SER A 187 26.33 -24.08 -31.20
CA SER A 187 24.88 -23.78 -31.09
C SER A 187 24.63 -22.34 -30.62
N LEU A 188 23.81 -21.60 -31.38
CA LEU A 188 23.29 -20.27 -31.05
C LEU A 188 22.60 -20.26 -29.67
N HIS A 189 23.05 -19.38 -28.77
CA HIS A 189 22.24 -18.89 -27.67
C HIS A 189 21.79 -17.46 -27.97
N ASN A 190 20.48 -17.32 -28.20
CA ASN A 190 19.79 -16.04 -28.23
C ASN A 190 19.78 -15.49 -26.80
N VAL A 191 20.61 -14.48 -26.53
CA VAL A 191 20.64 -13.76 -25.27
C VAL A 191 19.38 -12.89 -25.23
N GLY A 192 18.41 -13.26 -24.39
CA GLY A 192 17.25 -12.42 -24.10
C GLY A 192 17.72 -11.09 -23.51
N GLU A 193 17.36 -10.01 -24.19
CA GLU A 193 17.70 -8.64 -23.81
C GLU A 193 17.05 -8.30 -22.46
N VAL A 194 17.87 -8.19 -21.41
CA VAL A 194 17.43 -7.73 -20.09
C VAL A 194 17.20 -6.22 -20.17
N VAL A 195 15.94 -5.80 -20.25
CA VAL A 195 15.58 -4.38 -20.16
C VAL A 195 15.75 -3.93 -18.70
N THR A 196 16.90 -3.34 -18.39
CA THR A 196 17.13 -2.69 -17.10
C THR A 196 16.42 -1.34 -17.06
N VAL A 197 15.33 -1.26 -16.29
CA VAL A 197 14.61 -0.01 -16.02
C VAL A 197 15.27 0.67 -14.82
N SER A 198 15.67 1.95 -14.98
CA SER A 198 16.23 2.72 -13.87
C SER A 198 15.21 2.89 -12.75
N ARG A 199 15.66 2.86 -11.49
CA ARG A 199 14.81 3.03 -10.30
C ARG A 199 13.91 4.27 -10.37
N GLU A 200 14.43 5.36 -10.94
CA GLU A 200 13.69 6.59 -11.17
C GLU A 200 12.55 6.44 -12.19
N SER A 201 12.75 5.63 -13.24
CA SER A 201 11.73 5.33 -14.24
C SER A 201 10.65 4.41 -13.66
N TRP A 202 11.05 3.48 -12.79
CA TRP A 202 10.13 2.61 -12.05
C TRP A 202 9.27 3.42 -11.05
N GLU A 203 9.88 4.32 -10.28
CA GLU A 203 9.16 5.17 -9.32
C GLU A 203 8.20 6.14 -10.04
N LYS A 204 8.56 6.66 -11.21
CA LYS A 204 7.67 7.46 -12.07
C LYS A 204 6.51 6.63 -12.63
N LEU A 205 6.75 5.37 -13.00
CA LEU A 205 5.71 4.47 -13.50
C LEU A 205 4.70 4.13 -12.40
N ILE A 206 5.18 3.74 -11.22
CA ILE A 206 4.35 3.43 -10.05
C ILE A 206 3.56 4.66 -9.58
N SER A 207 4.19 5.83 -9.57
CA SER A 207 3.50 7.09 -9.24
C SER A 207 2.37 7.39 -10.22
N ARG A 208 2.53 7.10 -11.52
CA ARG A 208 1.48 7.28 -12.54
C ARG A 208 0.35 6.26 -12.39
N VAL A 209 0.66 5.02 -12.01
CA VAL A 209 -0.35 3.98 -11.75
C VAL A 209 -1.20 4.35 -10.53
N LEU A 210 -0.57 4.73 -9.41
CA LEU A 210 -1.27 5.23 -8.22
C LEU A 210 -2.16 6.44 -8.54
N LEU A 211 -1.66 7.39 -9.35
CA LEU A 211 -2.44 8.57 -9.75
C LEU A 211 -3.65 8.21 -10.65
N LEU A 212 -3.58 7.10 -11.38
CA LEU A 212 -4.69 6.61 -12.21
C LEU A 212 -5.74 5.89 -11.36
N GLU A 213 -5.33 5.16 -10.33
CA GLU A 213 -6.24 4.58 -9.32
C GLU A 213 -7.00 5.67 -8.56
N THR A 214 -6.32 6.74 -8.14
CA THR A 214 -6.97 7.88 -7.48
C THR A 214 -7.93 8.64 -8.41
N LYS A 215 -7.60 8.75 -9.70
CA LYS A 215 -8.49 9.37 -10.72
C LYS A 215 -9.67 8.47 -11.11
N PHE A 216 -9.56 7.16 -10.91
CA PHE A 216 -10.65 6.21 -11.09
C PHE A 216 -11.64 6.31 -9.91
N GLU A 217 -11.14 6.47 -8.69
CA GLU A 217 -11.95 6.69 -7.48
C GLU A 217 -12.71 8.02 -7.51
N GLN A 218 -12.10 9.09 -8.02
CA GLN A 218 -12.78 10.39 -8.19
C GLN A 218 -13.96 10.31 -9.16
N ARG A 219 -13.83 9.56 -10.27
CA ARG A 219 -14.91 9.38 -11.25
C ARG A 219 -16.09 8.55 -10.75
N ASN A 220 -15.86 7.61 -9.83
CA ASN A 220 -16.94 6.84 -9.21
C ASN A 220 -17.72 7.64 -8.15
N THR A 221 -17.15 8.74 -7.63
CA THR A 221 -17.79 9.56 -6.61
C THR A 221 -18.82 10.55 -7.21
N GLU A 222 -18.63 10.98 -8.46
CA GLU A 222 -19.56 11.91 -9.15
C GLU A 222 -20.86 11.23 -9.62
N VAL A 223 -20.89 9.89 -9.74
CA VAL A 223 -22.07 9.15 -10.23
C VAL A 223 -23.07 8.79 -9.11
N HIS A 224 -22.71 8.99 -7.83
CA HIS A 224 -23.55 8.59 -6.69
C HIS A 224 -24.24 9.73 -5.93
N ASN A 225 -24.24 10.95 -6.47
CA ASN A 225 -24.85 12.12 -5.80
C ASN A 225 -26.09 12.68 -6.53
N THR A 226 -26.99 11.81 -6.98
CA THR A 226 -28.36 12.20 -7.35
C THR A 226 -29.37 11.39 -6.53
N GLN A 227 -30.01 12.04 -5.55
CA GLN A 227 -31.18 11.51 -4.85
C GLN A 227 -32.47 12.18 -5.36
N PRO A 228 -33.62 11.49 -5.33
CA PRO A 228 -34.86 11.94 -5.96
C PRO A 228 -35.68 12.89 -5.06
N CYS A 229 -36.19 13.97 -5.65
CA CYS A 229 -37.05 14.95 -4.98
C CYS A 229 -38.43 14.35 -4.64
N GLN A 230 -38.81 14.42 -3.36
CA GLN A 230 -40.14 14.10 -2.89
C GLN A 230 -41.12 15.25 -3.16
N SER A 231 -42.32 14.90 -3.60
CA SER A 231 -43.46 15.80 -3.79
C SER A 231 -44.09 16.17 -2.45
N SER A 232 -44.06 17.45 -2.10
CA SER A 232 -44.96 18.03 -1.09
C SER A 232 -45.51 19.36 -1.59
N THR A 233 -46.83 19.39 -1.74
CA THR A 233 -47.65 20.56 -2.02
C THR A 233 -47.65 21.54 -0.83
N SER A 234 -47.31 22.80 -1.07
CA SER A 234 -47.85 23.90 -0.25
C SER A 234 -47.84 25.21 -1.05
N SER A 235 -49.03 25.78 -1.17
CA SER A 235 -49.34 27.13 -1.63
C SER A 235 -48.65 28.20 -0.78
N HIS A 236 -48.03 29.20 -1.43
CA HIS A 236 -48.27 30.61 -1.13
C HIS A 236 -47.64 31.52 -2.19
N ALA A 237 -48.47 32.44 -2.68
CA ALA A 237 -48.09 33.51 -3.58
C ALA A 237 -47.32 34.61 -2.82
N SER A 238 -46.30 35.19 -3.45
CA SER A 238 -46.00 36.60 -3.25
C SER A 238 -45.20 37.15 -4.43
N SER A 239 -45.68 38.28 -4.94
CA SER A 239 -45.24 39.01 -6.12
C SER A 239 -43.94 39.78 -5.88
N TYR A 240 -42.96 39.62 -6.77
CA TYR A 240 -41.97 40.67 -7.03
C TYR A 240 -41.66 40.71 -8.53
N THR A 241 -42.04 41.83 -9.15
CA THR A 241 -41.72 42.20 -10.52
C THR A 241 -40.27 42.68 -10.60
N ILE A 242 -39.46 42.09 -11.48
CA ILE A 242 -38.13 42.59 -11.86
C ILE A 242 -38.09 42.84 -13.38
N ASP A 243 -37.63 44.04 -13.70
CA ASP A 243 -37.36 44.70 -14.96
C ASP A 243 -36.58 43.86 -16.01
N PRO A 244 -37.05 43.73 -17.27
CA PRO A 244 -36.38 42.96 -18.30
C PRO A 244 -35.42 43.82 -19.12
N SER A 245 -34.24 44.12 -18.58
CA SER A 245 -33.13 44.60 -19.41
C SER A 245 -31.77 44.26 -18.79
N LYS A 246 -31.29 43.03 -19.04
CA LYS A 246 -29.90 42.73 -19.45
C LYS A 246 -29.62 41.22 -19.43
N GLU A 247 -29.13 40.75 -20.58
CA GLU A 247 -28.35 39.53 -20.82
C GLU A 247 -29.00 38.18 -20.47
N GLU A 248 -29.90 37.75 -21.36
CA GLU A 248 -30.24 36.32 -21.49
C GLU A 248 -29.01 35.51 -21.90
N CYS A 249 -28.58 34.61 -21.02
CA CYS A 249 -27.65 33.53 -21.33
C CYS A 249 -28.25 32.63 -22.42
N LYS A 250 -27.82 32.86 -23.67
CA LYS A 250 -28.13 32.09 -24.88
C LYS A 250 -27.55 30.66 -24.87
N TRP A 251 -27.92 29.83 -23.89
CA TRP A 251 -27.65 28.38 -23.96
C TRP A 251 -28.91 27.53 -23.78
N ALA A 252 -30.05 28.13 -23.40
CA ALA A 252 -31.23 27.38 -22.98
C ALA A 252 -32.22 27.03 -24.10
N THR A 253 -32.04 27.51 -25.35
CA THR A 253 -33.04 27.31 -26.42
C THR A 253 -32.53 26.67 -27.71
N ASP A 254 -31.23 26.44 -27.86
CA ASP A 254 -30.67 25.66 -28.99
C ASP A 254 -30.54 24.15 -28.68
N GLY A 255 -30.88 23.72 -27.45
CA GLY A 255 -30.61 22.37 -26.95
C GLY A 255 -31.69 21.31 -27.20
N ILE A 256 -32.86 21.67 -27.75
CA ILE A 256 -34.00 20.72 -27.84
C ILE A 256 -34.25 20.21 -29.28
N GLN A 257 -33.66 20.82 -30.31
CA GLN A 257 -33.84 20.34 -31.70
C GLN A 257 -32.74 19.40 -32.23
N ASN A 258 -31.67 19.10 -31.46
CA ASN A 258 -30.51 18.32 -31.94
C ASN A 258 -30.26 16.97 -31.23
N VAL A 259 -31.23 16.44 -30.48
CA VAL A 259 -31.07 15.15 -29.77
C VAL A 259 -31.28 13.92 -30.69
N ALA A 260 -31.56 14.12 -31.98
CA ALA A 260 -31.91 13.05 -32.91
C ALA A 260 -30.72 12.36 -33.61
N ASN A 261 -29.46 12.78 -33.40
CA ASN A 261 -28.30 12.23 -34.12
C ASN A 261 -27.07 11.91 -33.27
N PHE A 262 -27.21 11.71 -31.95
CA PHE A 262 -26.16 11.01 -31.20
C PHE A 262 -26.23 9.53 -31.54
N GLY A 263 -25.28 9.06 -32.36
CA GLY A 263 -25.13 7.64 -32.64
C GLY A 263 -25.21 6.84 -31.33
N LYS A 264 -26.16 5.88 -31.26
CA LYS A 264 -26.41 5.06 -30.07
C LYS A 264 -25.13 4.30 -29.72
N THR A 265 -24.31 4.85 -28.84
CA THR A 265 -23.19 4.12 -28.26
C THR A 265 -23.76 3.07 -27.32
N LYS A 266 -23.43 1.81 -27.58
CA LYS A 266 -23.83 0.67 -26.74
C LYS A 266 -22.70 0.30 -25.80
N LYS A 267 -23.05 -0.25 -24.63
CA LYS A 267 -22.09 -0.88 -23.73
C LYS A 267 -21.34 -1.99 -24.50
N ARG A 268 -20.04 -2.10 -24.26
CA ARG A 268 -19.22 -3.22 -24.74
C ARG A 268 -19.84 -4.55 -24.31
N GLU A 269 -19.85 -5.54 -25.18
CA GLU A 269 -20.39 -6.88 -24.88
C GLU A 269 -19.30 -7.85 -24.39
N ASP A 270 -18.03 -7.64 -24.75
CA ASP A 270 -16.90 -8.50 -24.40
C ASP A 270 -16.18 -8.12 -23.08
N TYR A 271 -16.82 -7.34 -22.20
CA TYR A 271 -16.27 -7.01 -20.89
C TYR A 271 -16.18 -8.23 -19.96
N LEU A 272 -15.25 -8.16 -19.00
CA LEU A 272 -15.07 -9.22 -18.03
C LEU A 272 -16.15 -9.16 -16.97
N GLU A 273 -16.84 -10.27 -16.73
CA GLU A 273 -17.81 -10.39 -15.65
C GLU A 273 -17.09 -10.56 -14.30
N TRP A 274 -17.82 -10.29 -13.21
CA TRP A 274 -17.27 -10.29 -11.86
C TRP A 274 -16.60 -11.61 -11.45
N PRO A 275 -17.22 -12.80 -11.63
CA PRO A 275 -16.59 -14.05 -11.23
C PRO A 275 -15.27 -14.32 -11.96
N GLU A 276 -15.24 -14.07 -13.28
CA GLU A 276 -14.02 -14.16 -14.09
C GLU A 276 -12.97 -13.16 -13.64
N TYR A 277 -13.36 -11.92 -13.33
CA TYR A 277 -12.45 -10.90 -12.81
C TYR A 277 -11.82 -11.31 -11.48
N PHE A 278 -12.62 -11.76 -10.51
CA PHE A 278 -12.09 -12.14 -9.19
C PHE A 278 -11.22 -13.39 -9.24
N MET A 279 -11.59 -14.38 -10.07
CA MET A 279 -10.72 -15.52 -10.32
C MET A 279 -9.44 -15.08 -11.04
N ALA A 280 -9.51 -14.17 -12.01
CA ALA A 280 -8.33 -13.63 -12.68
C ALA A 280 -7.39 -12.90 -11.71
N VAL A 281 -7.94 -12.13 -10.76
CA VAL A 281 -7.14 -11.49 -9.69
C VAL A 281 -6.44 -12.54 -8.83
N ALA A 282 -7.11 -13.64 -8.47
CA ALA A 282 -6.48 -14.73 -7.74
C ALA A 282 -5.30 -15.34 -8.54
N PHE A 283 -5.48 -15.61 -9.84
CA PHE A 283 -4.41 -16.13 -10.70
C PHE A 283 -3.27 -15.13 -10.93
N LEU A 284 -3.57 -13.85 -11.12
CA LEU A 284 -2.56 -12.79 -11.23
C LEU A 284 -1.75 -12.66 -9.94
N SER A 285 -2.42 -12.77 -8.79
CA SER A 285 -1.77 -12.73 -7.48
C SER A 285 -0.84 -13.91 -7.26
N ALA A 286 -1.19 -15.10 -7.78
CA ALA A 286 -0.33 -16.28 -7.74
C ALA A 286 1.05 -16.03 -8.38
N GLN A 287 1.13 -15.17 -9.41
CA GLN A 287 2.39 -14.82 -10.09
C GLN A 287 3.38 -14.05 -9.18
N ARG A 288 2.95 -13.59 -7.99
CA ARG A 288 3.86 -13.03 -6.99
C ARG A 288 4.54 -14.08 -6.11
N SER A 289 4.08 -15.34 -6.14
CA SER A 289 4.71 -16.43 -5.41
C SER A 289 6.11 -16.72 -5.95
N LYS A 290 7.06 -16.93 -5.05
CA LYS A 290 8.43 -17.36 -5.37
C LYS A 290 8.61 -18.88 -5.31
N ASP A 291 7.56 -19.62 -4.96
CA ASP A 291 7.59 -21.08 -4.91
C ASP A 291 7.81 -21.64 -6.32
N PRO A 292 8.90 -22.37 -6.60
CA PRO A 292 9.20 -22.86 -7.94
C PRO A 292 8.30 -24.02 -8.37
N SER A 293 7.60 -24.68 -7.44
CA SER A 293 6.78 -25.87 -7.73
C SER A 293 5.31 -25.55 -7.92
N SER A 294 4.77 -24.62 -7.14
CA SER A 294 3.32 -24.37 -7.09
C SER A 294 3.03 -22.92 -6.78
N GLN A 295 2.33 -22.24 -7.68
CA GLN A 295 1.87 -20.88 -7.48
C GLN A 295 0.36 -20.89 -7.32
N VAL A 296 -0.11 -20.52 -6.13
CA VAL A 296 -1.53 -20.45 -5.76
C VAL A 296 -1.81 -19.03 -5.30
N GLY A 297 -2.94 -18.49 -5.75
CA GLY A 297 -3.43 -17.19 -5.29
C GLY A 297 -4.88 -17.27 -4.85
N ALA A 298 -5.25 -16.30 -4.01
CA ALA A 298 -6.57 -16.17 -3.43
C ALA A 298 -6.99 -14.69 -3.38
N CYS A 299 -8.28 -14.43 -3.57
CA CYS A 299 -8.90 -13.11 -3.54
C CYS A 299 -10.19 -13.18 -2.71
N ILE A 300 -10.34 -12.31 -1.71
CA ILE A 300 -11.52 -12.22 -0.85
C ILE A 300 -12.33 -11.00 -1.27
N VAL A 301 -13.62 -11.20 -1.47
CA VAL A 301 -14.55 -10.20 -2.00
C VAL A 301 -15.76 -10.09 -1.08
N ASN A 302 -16.18 -8.86 -0.77
CA ASN A 302 -17.39 -8.61 0.01
C ASN A 302 -18.66 -8.61 -0.86
N GLN A 303 -19.82 -8.41 -0.24
CA GLN A 303 -21.13 -8.45 -0.90
C GLN A 303 -21.36 -7.28 -1.87
N GLU A 304 -20.54 -6.24 -1.79
CA GLU A 304 -20.55 -5.09 -2.69
C GLU A 304 -19.59 -5.26 -3.86
N ASN A 305 -19.05 -6.47 -4.09
CA ASN A 305 -18.06 -6.78 -5.13
C ASN A 305 -16.74 -5.99 -4.96
N LYS A 306 -16.37 -5.65 -3.72
CA LYS A 306 -15.09 -5.01 -3.40
C LYS A 306 -14.10 -6.05 -2.92
N ILE A 307 -12.88 -6.00 -3.46
CA ILE A 307 -11.78 -6.83 -2.99
C ILE A 307 -11.32 -6.33 -1.63
N VAL A 308 -11.39 -7.20 -0.63
CA VAL A 308 -11.05 -6.89 0.77
C VAL A 308 -9.82 -7.65 1.27
N GLY A 309 -9.29 -8.59 0.49
CA GLY A 309 -8.07 -9.32 0.81
C GLY A 309 -7.51 -10.04 -0.41
N ILE A 310 -6.18 -10.09 -0.51
CA ILE A 310 -5.46 -10.80 -1.58
C ILE A 310 -4.28 -11.55 -0.96
N GLY A 311 -4.03 -12.77 -1.44
CA GLY A 311 -2.93 -13.59 -0.97
C GLY A 311 -2.36 -14.49 -2.06
N TYR A 312 -1.11 -14.90 -1.86
CA TYR A 312 -0.42 -15.94 -2.62
C TYR A 312 0.45 -16.75 -1.65
N ASN A 313 0.85 -17.96 -2.03
CA ASN A 313 1.71 -18.78 -1.17
C ASN A 313 3.15 -18.24 -1.12
N GLY A 314 3.73 -18.16 0.08
CA GLY A 314 5.05 -17.58 0.32
C GLY A 314 5.54 -17.81 1.75
N MET A 315 6.79 -17.44 2.06
CA MET A 315 7.30 -17.50 3.43
C MET A 315 6.68 -16.39 4.30
N PRO A 316 6.73 -16.51 5.65
CA PRO A 316 6.15 -15.51 6.55
C PRO A 316 6.85 -14.15 6.44
N ASN A 317 6.16 -13.09 6.89
CA ASN A 317 6.71 -11.73 6.87
C ASN A 317 8.03 -11.65 7.67
N GLY A 318 9.07 -11.11 7.03
CA GLY A 318 10.40 -10.97 7.63
C GLY A 318 11.28 -12.22 7.52
N CYS A 319 10.77 -13.33 7.01
CA CYS A 319 11.55 -14.52 6.68
C CYS A 319 12.06 -14.42 5.23
N ASN A 320 13.37 -14.52 5.03
CA ASN A 320 13.95 -14.40 3.70
C ASN A 320 13.71 -15.69 2.88
N ASP A 321 13.08 -15.55 1.71
CA ASP A 321 12.82 -16.64 0.77
C ASP A 321 14.11 -17.27 0.19
N ASP A 322 15.24 -16.58 0.25
CA ASP A 322 16.55 -17.09 -0.21
C ASP A 322 17.24 -17.95 0.85
N LEU A 323 16.82 -17.85 2.13
CA LEU A 323 17.41 -18.59 3.24
C LEU A 323 16.60 -19.83 3.64
N LEU A 324 15.31 -19.85 3.32
CA LEU A 324 14.42 -20.96 3.63
C LEU A 324 14.29 -21.92 2.45
N PRO A 325 14.17 -23.24 2.70
CA PRO A 325 14.12 -24.22 1.64
C PRO A 325 12.80 -24.17 0.87
N TRP A 326 12.90 -24.24 -0.46
CA TRP A 326 11.75 -24.44 -1.35
C TRP A 326 11.51 -25.91 -1.75
N SER A 327 12.43 -26.81 -1.35
CA SER A 327 12.34 -28.22 -1.72
C SER A 327 11.10 -28.89 -1.15
N ARG A 328 10.56 -29.85 -1.91
CA ARG A 328 9.44 -30.72 -1.50
C ARG A 328 9.89 -32.02 -0.84
N SER A 329 11.18 -32.33 -0.92
CA SER A 329 11.75 -33.58 -0.43
C SER A 329 13.15 -33.32 0.11
N ALA A 330 13.41 -33.81 1.31
CA ALA A 330 14.70 -33.83 1.97
C ALA A 330 14.67 -34.92 3.05
N ASP A 331 15.84 -35.31 3.55
CA ASP A 331 15.94 -36.32 4.61
C ASP A 331 15.36 -35.78 5.93
N ASP A 332 15.62 -34.52 6.25
CA ASP A 332 14.96 -33.80 7.34
C ASP A 332 13.76 -32.99 6.81
N ARG A 333 12.63 -33.08 7.51
CA ARG A 333 11.45 -32.27 7.23
C ARG A 333 11.72 -30.77 7.34
N LEU A 334 12.65 -30.36 8.21
CA LEU A 334 13.08 -28.96 8.36
C LEU A 334 13.82 -28.42 7.14
N ASP A 335 14.30 -29.29 6.25
CA ASP A 335 14.92 -28.92 4.98
C ASP A 335 13.92 -28.90 3.80
N THR A 336 12.62 -29.00 4.11
CA THR A 336 11.53 -28.86 3.14
C THR A 336 10.76 -27.57 3.35
N LYS A 337 10.00 -27.12 2.34
CA LYS A 337 9.17 -25.91 2.45
C LYS A 337 8.00 -26.02 3.42
N TYR A 338 7.53 -27.24 3.70
CA TYR A 338 6.24 -27.49 4.35
C TYR A 338 6.09 -26.91 5.78
N PRO A 339 7.13 -26.85 6.62
CA PRO A 339 7.03 -26.21 7.94
C PRO A 339 6.91 -24.68 7.88
N TYR A 340 7.32 -24.06 6.78
CA TYR A 340 7.52 -22.60 6.71
C TYR A 340 6.51 -21.91 5.79
N VAL A 341 6.09 -22.56 4.71
CA VAL A 341 5.26 -21.93 3.68
C VAL A 341 3.87 -21.57 4.22
N CYS A 342 3.47 -20.32 4.06
CA CYS A 342 2.10 -19.85 4.26
C CYS A 342 1.32 -20.02 2.96
N HIS A 343 0.12 -20.59 3.05
CA HIS A 343 -0.79 -20.76 1.92
C HIS A 343 -1.46 -19.44 1.50
N ALA A 344 -1.97 -19.41 0.26
CA ALA A 344 -2.58 -18.22 -0.32
C ALA A 344 -3.82 -17.75 0.47
N GLU A 345 -4.64 -18.69 0.93
CA GLU A 345 -5.87 -18.46 1.69
C GLU A 345 -5.57 -17.82 3.05
N LEU A 346 -4.54 -18.32 3.74
CA LEU A 346 -4.05 -17.74 4.99
C LEU A 346 -3.61 -16.30 4.76
N ASN A 347 -2.75 -16.09 3.76
CA ASN A 347 -2.23 -14.77 3.46
C ASN A 347 -3.34 -13.80 3.04
N ALA A 348 -4.35 -14.24 2.29
CA ALA A 348 -5.48 -13.39 1.91
C ALA A 348 -6.32 -12.94 3.12
N ILE A 349 -6.54 -13.82 4.11
CA ILE A 349 -7.26 -13.48 5.35
C ILE A 349 -6.43 -12.52 6.23
N MET A 350 -5.12 -12.73 6.28
CA MET A 350 -4.21 -11.90 7.09
C MET A 350 -3.95 -10.53 6.47
N ASN A 351 -3.92 -10.43 5.13
CA ASN A 351 -3.69 -9.20 4.38
C ASN A 351 -4.96 -8.37 4.15
N LYS A 352 -6.07 -8.68 4.84
CA LYS A 352 -7.32 -7.95 4.64
C LYS A 352 -7.16 -6.45 4.95
N ASN A 353 -7.80 -5.60 4.14
CA ASN A 353 -7.87 -4.15 4.35
C ASN A 353 -9.17 -3.72 5.07
N SER A 354 -9.89 -4.69 5.63
CA SER A 354 -11.16 -4.55 6.32
C SER A 354 -11.05 -5.03 7.77
N ALA A 355 -11.97 -4.59 8.63
CA ALA A 355 -11.99 -5.01 10.04
C ALA A 355 -12.12 -6.54 10.18
N ASP A 356 -12.96 -7.13 9.35
CA ASP A 356 -13.16 -8.58 9.22
C ASP A 356 -13.53 -8.93 7.77
N VAL A 357 -13.53 -10.24 7.48
CA VAL A 357 -13.96 -10.80 6.19
C VAL A 357 -15.22 -11.64 6.36
N LYS A 358 -16.06 -11.25 7.33
CA LYS A 358 -17.29 -11.98 7.62
C LYS A 358 -18.24 -11.87 6.44
N ASP A 359 -18.94 -12.95 6.18
CA ASP A 359 -19.92 -13.10 5.10
C ASP A 359 -19.34 -12.91 3.68
N CYS A 360 -18.02 -12.83 3.53
CA CYS A 360 -17.33 -12.64 2.25
C CYS A 360 -17.16 -13.96 1.47
N THR A 361 -16.89 -13.83 0.17
CA THR A 361 -16.55 -14.94 -0.75
C THR A 361 -15.06 -14.95 -1.02
N MET A 362 -14.41 -16.13 -0.94
CA MET A 362 -13.02 -16.33 -1.37
C MET A 362 -12.98 -17.00 -2.73
N TYR A 363 -12.32 -16.36 -3.70
CA TYR A 363 -11.91 -16.95 -4.97
C TYR A 363 -10.48 -17.48 -4.85
N VAL A 364 -10.25 -18.75 -5.18
CA VAL A 364 -8.94 -19.40 -5.01
C VAL A 364 -8.61 -20.31 -6.19
N ALA A 365 -7.33 -20.34 -6.59
CA ALA A 365 -6.90 -21.15 -7.74
C ALA A 365 -7.05 -22.68 -7.50
N LEU A 366 -6.86 -23.14 -6.26
CA LEU A 366 -6.89 -24.54 -5.85
C LEU A 366 -7.79 -24.73 -4.61
N PHE A 367 -8.52 -25.84 -4.53
CA PHE A 367 -9.37 -26.16 -3.38
C PHE A 367 -8.57 -26.13 -2.07
N PRO A 368 -9.07 -25.48 -1.00
CA PRO A 368 -8.30 -25.24 0.20
C PRO A 368 -8.04 -26.51 1.01
N CYS A 369 -6.84 -26.65 1.56
CA CYS A 369 -6.53 -27.75 2.48
C CYS A 369 -7.30 -27.61 3.81
N ASN A 370 -7.28 -28.66 4.64
CA ASN A 370 -8.00 -28.66 5.91
C ASN A 370 -7.53 -27.57 6.89
N GLU A 371 -6.26 -27.18 6.88
CA GLU A 371 -5.78 -26.08 7.72
C GLU A 371 -6.32 -24.72 7.24
N CYS A 372 -6.33 -24.48 5.93
CA CYS A 372 -6.95 -23.29 5.35
C CYS A 372 -8.46 -23.26 5.57
N ALA A 373 -9.14 -24.41 5.49
CA ALA A 373 -10.57 -24.53 5.80
C ALA A 373 -10.91 -24.07 7.23
N LYS A 374 -10.09 -24.46 8.22
CA LYS A 374 -10.26 -23.96 9.61
C LYS A 374 -10.19 -22.44 9.66
N LEU A 375 -9.21 -21.83 8.99
CA LEU A 375 -9.06 -20.37 8.95
C LEU A 375 -10.24 -19.69 8.25
N ILE A 376 -10.69 -20.23 7.12
CA ILE A 376 -11.85 -19.73 6.36
C ILE A 376 -13.11 -19.71 7.25
N ILE A 377 -13.36 -20.80 7.97
CA ILE A 377 -14.50 -20.93 8.88
C ILE A 377 -14.39 -19.92 10.03
N GLN A 378 -13.24 -19.87 10.71
CA GLN A 378 -13.03 -19.01 11.87
C GLN A 378 -13.02 -17.51 11.51
N ALA A 379 -12.62 -17.17 10.28
CA ALA A 379 -12.66 -15.81 9.77
C ALA A 379 -14.08 -15.36 9.37
N GLY A 380 -15.04 -16.29 9.34
CA GLY A 380 -16.45 -16.00 9.08
C GLY A 380 -16.81 -15.85 7.61
N LEU A 381 -15.99 -16.35 6.68
CA LEU A 381 -16.37 -16.37 5.25
C LEU A 381 -17.63 -17.21 5.04
N LYS A 382 -18.32 -16.98 3.92
CA LYS A 382 -19.58 -17.67 3.59
C LYS A 382 -19.46 -18.59 2.38
N GLU A 383 -18.59 -18.26 1.42
CA GLU A 383 -18.44 -19.01 0.18
C GLU A 383 -16.96 -19.15 -0.21
N VAL A 384 -16.60 -20.31 -0.76
CA VAL A 384 -15.33 -20.58 -1.43
C VAL A 384 -15.60 -20.98 -2.89
N VAL A 385 -15.06 -20.18 -3.80
CA VAL A 385 -15.10 -20.40 -5.25
C VAL A 385 -13.71 -20.83 -5.70
N TYR A 386 -13.58 -22.06 -6.20
CA TYR A 386 -12.28 -22.64 -6.55
C TYR A 386 -12.21 -23.07 -8.02
N LEU A 387 -11.06 -22.93 -8.68
CA LEU A 387 -10.91 -23.42 -10.06
C LEU A 387 -10.57 -24.92 -10.08
N SER A 388 -9.47 -25.32 -9.43
CA SER A 388 -8.96 -26.68 -9.47
C SER A 388 -9.28 -27.45 -8.18
N ASP A 389 -9.65 -28.73 -8.32
CA ASP A 389 -9.77 -29.70 -7.23
C ASP A 389 -9.00 -30.97 -7.55
N LYS A 390 -7.78 -30.80 -8.10
CA LYS A 390 -6.96 -31.92 -8.58
C LYS A 390 -6.49 -32.90 -7.49
N TYR A 391 -6.61 -32.52 -6.22
CA TYR A 391 -6.28 -33.33 -5.07
C TYR A 391 -7.53 -33.80 -4.32
N HIS A 392 -8.67 -33.91 -5.01
CA HIS A 392 -9.97 -34.19 -4.42
C HIS A 392 -9.91 -35.33 -3.39
N ASP A 393 -9.32 -36.47 -3.75
CA ASP A 393 -9.36 -37.70 -2.96
C ASP A 393 -8.33 -37.76 -1.83
N THR A 394 -7.50 -36.73 -1.61
CA THR A 394 -6.53 -36.78 -0.51
C THR A 394 -7.21 -36.63 0.85
N PRO A 395 -6.61 -37.15 1.94
CA PRO A 395 -7.15 -37.00 3.29
C PRO A 395 -7.36 -35.54 3.70
N GLU A 396 -6.46 -34.65 3.31
CA GLU A 396 -6.52 -33.21 3.62
C GLU A 396 -7.72 -32.55 2.95
N MET A 397 -7.99 -32.86 1.68
CA MET A 397 -9.13 -32.29 0.95
C MET A 397 -10.45 -32.90 1.39
N THR A 398 -10.45 -34.19 1.74
CA THR A 398 -11.62 -34.86 2.35
C THR A 398 -11.97 -34.24 3.71
N ALA A 399 -10.98 -33.99 4.57
CA ALA A 399 -11.18 -33.32 5.86
C ALA A 399 -11.65 -31.86 5.66
N SER A 400 -11.07 -31.15 4.69
CA SER A 400 -11.48 -29.80 4.32
C SER A 400 -12.97 -29.72 3.94
N ARG A 401 -13.44 -30.57 3.02
CA ARG A 401 -14.86 -30.64 2.62
C ARG A 401 -15.78 -30.96 3.79
N ARG A 402 -15.39 -31.88 4.68
CA ARG A 402 -16.17 -32.19 5.90
C ARG A 402 -16.31 -30.96 6.80
N LEU A 403 -15.21 -30.25 7.08
CA LEU A 403 -15.21 -29.04 7.91
C LEU A 403 -16.09 -27.95 7.29
N LEU A 404 -15.88 -27.63 6.01
CA LEU A 404 -16.62 -26.59 5.30
C LEU A 404 -18.12 -26.92 5.24
N SER A 405 -18.47 -28.18 4.99
CA SER A 405 -19.86 -28.65 4.98
C SER A 405 -20.53 -28.54 6.36
N MET A 406 -19.83 -28.96 7.44
CA MET A 406 -20.35 -28.84 8.81
C MET A 406 -20.58 -27.38 9.22
N ALA A 407 -19.68 -26.48 8.80
CA ALA A 407 -19.77 -25.05 9.04
C ALA A 407 -20.73 -24.33 8.08
N LYS A 408 -21.35 -25.04 7.12
CA LYS A 408 -22.26 -24.50 6.11
C LYS A 408 -21.61 -23.41 5.23
N ILE A 409 -20.32 -23.57 4.92
CA ILE A 409 -19.62 -22.76 3.93
C ILE A 409 -19.98 -23.30 2.53
N GLU A 410 -20.51 -22.44 1.68
CA GLU A 410 -20.82 -22.82 0.30
C GLU A 410 -19.52 -23.04 -0.48
N CYS A 411 -19.40 -24.16 -1.17
CA CYS A 411 -18.22 -24.47 -1.99
C CYS A 411 -18.66 -24.68 -3.43
N ARG A 412 -18.11 -23.90 -4.35
CA ARG A 412 -18.49 -23.94 -5.77
C ARG A 412 -17.27 -23.99 -6.67
N GLN A 413 -17.23 -24.99 -7.54
CA GLN A 413 -16.22 -25.03 -8.59
C GLN A 413 -16.52 -23.97 -9.66
N PHE A 414 -15.53 -23.14 -9.96
CA PHE A 414 -15.60 -22.13 -10.99
C PHE A 414 -15.45 -22.76 -12.38
N LYS A 415 -16.38 -22.42 -13.27
CA LYS A 415 -16.34 -22.81 -14.68
C LYS A 415 -16.12 -21.56 -15.53
N PRO A 416 -14.88 -21.31 -15.99
CA PRO A 416 -14.58 -20.07 -16.69
C PRO A 416 -15.29 -20.02 -18.06
N LYS A 417 -15.86 -18.87 -18.42
CA LYS A 417 -16.36 -18.64 -19.80
C LYS A 417 -15.23 -18.50 -20.82
N ARG A 418 -14.05 -18.08 -20.36
CA ARG A 418 -12.83 -17.90 -21.17
C ARG A 418 -11.67 -18.60 -20.48
N THR A 419 -10.89 -19.37 -21.22
CA THR A 419 -9.73 -20.09 -20.67
C THR A 419 -8.53 -19.19 -20.43
N GLU A 420 -8.50 -18.01 -21.02
CA GLU A 420 -7.39 -17.06 -20.95
C GLU A 420 -7.88 -15.62 -20.89
N ILE A 421 -7.13 -14.78 -20.15
CA ILE A 421 -7.29 -13.33 -20.08
C ILE A 421 -5.90 -12.72 -20.25
N VAL A 422 -5.74 -11.89 -21.28
CA VAL A 422 -4.47 -11.22 -21.58
C VAL A 422 -4.47 -9.81 -20.99
N ILE A 423 -3.45 -9.49 -20.19
CA ILE A 423 -3.18 -8.13 -19.72
C ILE A 423 -2.07 -7.54 -20.58
N ASP A 424 -2.44 -6.73 -21.55
CA ASP A 424 -1.51 -6.05 -22.45
C ASP A 424 -1.33 -4.58 -22.02
N PHE A 425 -0.14 -4.24 -21.52
CA PHE A 425 0.16 -2.87 -21.10
C PHE A 425 0.20 -1.87 -22.28
N SER A 426 0.36 -2.35 -23.51
CA SER A 426 0.39 -1.50 -24.70
C SER A 426 -1.01 -1.15 -25.21
N SER A 427 -2.05 -1.89 -24.80
CA SER A 427 -3.41 -1.76 -25.33
C SER A 427 -4.03 -0.38 -25.13
N ILE A 428 -3.57 0.38 -24.13
CA ILE A 428 -4.02 1.75 -23.86
C ILE A 428 -3.58 2.75 -24.94
N ASN A 429 -2.50 2.44 -25.66
CA ASN A 429 -1.95 3.29 -26.71
C ASN A 429 -2.62 3.03 -28.07
N CYS A 430 -3.36 1.92 -28.20
CA CYS A 430 -4.12 1.61 -29.40
C CYS A 430 -5.36 2.52 -29.49
N SER A 431 -5.34 3.45 -30.44
CA SER A 431 -6.46 4.35 -30.72
C SER A 431 -7.46 3.65 -31.63
N GLY A 432 -8.50 3.07 -31.04
CA GLY A 432 -9.67 2.57 -31.76
C GLY A 432 -9.66 1.07 -32.06
N MET A 433 -10.83 0.46 -31.88
CA MET A 433 -11.11 -0.93 -32.21
C MET A 433 -10.81 -1.24 -33.67
N LEU A 434 -9.79 -2.07 -33.92
CA LEU A 434 -9.77 -3.14 -34.92
C LEU A 434 -8.42 -3.87 -34.83
N ASN A 435 -8.49 -5.15 -34.44
CA ASN A 435 -7.49 -6.20 -34.69
C ASN A 435 -6.01 -5.79 -34.59
N CYS A 436 -5.45 -5.81 -33.38
CA CYS A 436 -4.06 -6.25 -33.21
C CYS A 436 -4.06 -7.77 -32.98
N ALA A 437 -4.41 -8.51 -34.04
CA ALA A 437 -3.99 -9.89 -34.18
C ALA A 437 -2.85 -9.90 -35.21
N THR A 438 -1.82 -10.68 -34.92
CA THR A 438 -0.61 -10.98 -35.71
C THR A 438 0.50 -9.92 -35.78
N LYS A 439 1.60 -10.19 -35.05
CA LYS A 439 2.89 -10.50 -35.66
C LYS A 439 3.59 -11.60 -34.87
#